data_AF-A0A2S2NF94-F1
#
_entry.id   AF-A0A2S2NF94-F1
#
_cell.length_a   1.000
_cell.length_b   1.000
_cell.length_c   1.000
_cell.angle_alpha   90.00
_cell.angle_beta   90.00
_cell.angle_gamma   90.00
#
_symmetry.space_group_name_H-M   'P 1'
#
loop_
_entity.id
_entity.type
_entity.pdbx_description
1 polymer ?
#
loop_
_entity_poly.entity_id
_entity_poly.type
_entity_poly.pdbx_seq_one_letter_code
_entity_poly.pdbx_strand_id
1 'polypeptide(L)'
;MDQCTIFGLTYFSPKYIFIDFEKFIQNAAQQVWPAINIKGCCFHLGQSWWKKIQCLGLSKTYKKQNLEESNFFKFFFGLYFLIPNDVYDFFIEDIMPKLPANKNIKLFIDYILKTYIASDSTFPPNLWAEFSTISNRTTNSCESFHAKLNSLFYTLHPNIYIFIDALKEIQSNTYIQIRSKASYAKNQNTT
;
A
#
# COMPACT_ATOMS: atom_id res chain seq x y z
N MET A 1 22.42 21.30 9.20
CA MET A 1 22.43 21.40 7.73
C MET A 1 21.75 20.15 7.22
N ASP A 2 20.63 20.29 6.51
CA ASP A 2 19.81 19.15 6.13
C ASP A 2 20.59 18.25 5.16
N GLN A 3 20.62 16.93 5.38
CA GLN A 3 21.45 15.99 4.61
C GLN A 3 21.09 16.03 3.11
N CYS A 4 19.82 16.32 2.80
CA CYS A 4 19.34 16.54 1.44
C CYS A 4 20.07 17.69 0.72
N THR A 5 20.41 18.77 1.43
CA THR A 5 21.14 19.92 0.87
C THR A 5 22.56 19.54 0.47
N ILE A 6 23.21 18.64 1.21
CA ILE A 6 24.58 18.15 0.93
C ILE A 6 24.62 17.36 -0.39
N PHE A 7 23.53 16.67 -0.75
CA PHE A 7 23.41 15.91 -2.01
C PHE A 7 22.81 16.72 -3.17
N GLY A 8 22.63 18.04 -3.04
CA GLY A 8 22.00 18.86 -4.08
C GLY A 8 20.50 18.57 -4.28
N LEU A 9 19.86 17.86 -3.33
CA LEU A 9 18.42 17.61 -3.29
C LEU A 9 17.69 18.77 -2.61
N THR A 10 18.00 20.00 -3.02
CA THR A 10 17.46 21.23 -2.43
C THR A 10 15.93 21.36 -2.56
N TYR A 11 15.27 20.50 -3.35
CA TYR A 11 13.82 20.44 -3.50
C TYR A 11 13.31 19.01 -3.68
N PHE A 12 13.44 18.16 -2.65
CA PHE A 12 12.64 16.93 -2.60
C PHE A 12 11.19 17.28 -2.20
N SER A 13 10.34 17.51 -3.20
CA SER A 13 8.93 17.87 -3.04
C SER A 13 8.05 16.80 -3.71
N PRO A 14 7.84 15.64 -3.08
CA PRO A 14 6.98 14.61 -3.63
C PRO A 14 5.55 15.14 -3.82
N LYS A 15 4.90 14.77 -4.92
CA LYS A 15 3.49 15.11 -5.18
C LYS A 15 2.52 14.10 -4.60
N TYR A 16 2.95 12.84 -4.54
CA TYR A 16 2.15 11.73 -4.03
C TYR A 16 3.00 10.84 -3.13
N ILE A 17 2.36 10.28 -2.11
CA ILE A 17 2.94 9.21 -1.30
C ILE A 17 1.90 8.12 -1.12
N PHE A 18 2.31 6.87 -1.33
CA PHE A 18 1.47 5.69 -1.09
C PHE A 18 1.83 5.11 0.26
N ILE A 19 0.87 5.11 1.19
CA ILE A 19 1.08 4.72 2.59
C ILE A 19 0.08 3.62 2.96
N ASP A 20 0.40 2.88 4.01
CA ASP A 20 -0.53 2.00 4.68
C ASP A 20 -1.71 2.76 5.34
N PHE A 21 -2.64 2.00 5.91
CA PHE A 21 -3.84 2.50 6.56
C PHE A 21 -3.59 2.72 8.06
N GLU A 22 -2.50 3.44 8.38
CA GLU A 22 -2.17 3.88 9.74
C GLU A 22 -2.15 5.41 9.84
N LYS A 23 -3.05 5.96 10.67
CA LYS A 23 -3.17 7.42 10.85
C LYS A 23 -1.88 8.09 11.27
N PHE A 24 -1.06 7.43 12.10
CA PHE A 24 0.18 8.01 12.60
C PHE A 24 1.17 8.31 11.47
N ILE A 25 1.34 7.36 10.54
CA ILE A 25 2.26 7.51 9.42
C ILE A 25 1.75 8.55 8.43
N GLN A 26 0.44 8.59 8.19
CA GLN A 26 -0.19 9.62 7.35
C GLN A 26 0.02 11.03 7.93
N ASN A 27 -0.20 11.19 9.23
CA ASN A 27 0.03 12.46 9.93
C ASN A 27 1.50 12.88 9.88
N ALA A 28 2.43 11.95 10.13
CA ALA A 28 3.86 12.22 10.05
C ALA A 28 4.28 12.67 8.63
N ALA A 29 3.75 12.02 7.59
CA ALA A 29 4.00 12.42 6.20
C ALA A 29 3.48 13.82 5.90
N GLN A 30 2.28 14.19 6.37
CA GLN A 30 1.74 15.55 6.23
C GLN A 30 2.54 16.60 7.01
N GLN A 31 3.12 16.25 8.17
CA GLN A 31 3.97 17.17 8.93
C GLN A 31 5.29 17.47 8.19
N VAL A 32 5.88 16.47 7.56
CA VAL A 32 7.15 16.62 6.81
C VAL A 32 6.89 17.26 5.44
N TRP A 33 5.81 16.87 4.76
CA TRP A 33 5.43 17.38 3.44
C TRP A 33 3.98 17.88 3.43
N PRO A 34 3.71 19.13 3.87
CA PRO A 34 2.34 19.64 3.98
C PRO A 34 1.53 19.65 2.67
N ALA A 35 2.21 19.72 1.53
CA ALA A 35 1.59 19.73 0.20
C ALA A 35 1.46 18.32 -0.43
N ILE A 36 1.79 17.25 0.30
CA ILE A 36 1.75 15.88 -0.24
C ILE A 36 0.31 15.39 -0.42
N ASN A 37 0.02 14.77 -1.56
CA ASN A 37 -1.20 13.98 -1.71
C ASN A 37 -0.96 12.57 -1.17
N ILE A 38 -1.57 12.25 -0.04
CA ILE A 38 -1.55 10.89 0.51
C ILE A 38 -2.53 10.01 -0.27
N LYS A 39 -2.05 8.83 -0.65
CA LYS A 39 -2.86 7.77 -1.25
C LYS A 39 -2.71 6.47 -0.46
N GLY A 40 -3.82 5.78 -0.26
CA GLY A 40 -3.84 4.44 0.35
C GLY A 40 -3.31 3.41 -0.64
N CYS A 41 -2.39 2.56 -0.20
CA CYS A 41 -1.84 1.51 -1.04
C CYS A 41 -2.85 0.37 -1.27
N CYS A 42 -3.10 -0.02 -2.54
CA CYS A 42 -4.02 -1.11 -2.91
C CYS A 42 -3.66 -2.43 -2.22
N PHE A 43 -2.36 -2.75 -2.15
CA PHE A 43 -1.89 -3.98 -1.53
C PHE A 43 -2.23 -4.00 -0.03
N HIS A 44 -1.90 -2.93 0.69
CA HIS A 44 -2.20 -2.81 2.12
C HIS A 44 -3.70 -2.77 2.40
N LEU A 45 -4.51 -2.15 1.53
CA LEU A 45 -5.97 -2.18 1.65
C LEU A 45 -6.47 -3.63 1.56
N GLY A 46 -6.00 -4.37 0.56
CA GLY A 46 -6.32 -5.77 0.38
C GLY A 46 -5.88 -6.63 1.56
N GLN A 47 -4.69 -6.38 2.12
CA GLN A 47 -4.19 -7.05 3.34
C GLN A 47 -5.08 -6.75 4.55
N SER A 48 -5.50 -5.50 4.76
CA SER A 48 -6.40 -5.12 5.86
C SER A 48 -7.75 -5.82 5.76
N TRP A 49 -8.34 -5.87 4.57
CA TRP A 49 -9.59 -6.58 4.34
C TRP A 49 -9.43 -8.09 4.52
N TRP A 50 -8.34 -8.66 4.00
CA TRP A 50 -8.02 -10.08 4.19
C TRP A 50 -7.85 -10.43 5.68
N LYS A 51 -7.10 -9.64 6.44
CA LYS A 51 -6.98 -9.80 7.90
C LYS A 51 -8.34 -9.78 8.58
N LYS A 52 -9.24 -8.87 8.19
CA LYS A 52 -10.60 -8.84 8.76
C LYS A 52 -11.40 -10.11 8.42
N ILE A 53 -11.33 -10.59 7.19
CA ILE A 53 -11.95 -11.87 6.77
C ILE A 53 -11.41 -13.01 7.64
N GLN A 54 -10.10 -13.05 7.90
CA GLN A 54 -9.50 -14.06 8.77
C GLN A 54 -9.99 -13.97 10.21
N CYS A 55 -10.01 -12.77 10.80
CA CYS A 55 -10.46 -12.54 12.18
C CYS A 55 -11.92 -12.98 12.40
N LEU A 56 -12.74 -12.93 11.35
CA LEU A 56 -14.15 -13.36 11.39
C LEU A 56 -14.35 -14.85 11.07
N GLY A 57 -13.27 -15.62 10.94
CA GLY A 57 -13.33 -17.06 10.63
C GLY A 57 -13.75 -17.38 9.19
N LEU A 58 -13.76 -16.39 8.29
CA LEU A 58 -14.27 -16.51 6.92
C LEU A 58 -13.20 -16.99 5.91
N SER A 59 -11.99 -17.33 6.38
CA SER A 59 -10.89 -17.73 5.49
C SER A 59 -11.21 -18.96 4.64
N LYS A 60 -11.88 -19.96 5.20
CA LYS A 60 -12.29 -21.17 4.45
C LYS A 60 -13.33 -20.83 3.40
N THR A 61 -14.32 -20.00 3.76
CA THR A 61 -15.35 -19.50 2.84
C THR A 61 -14.73 -18.74 1.68
N TYR A 62 -13.84 -17.79 1.96
CA TYR A 62 -13.17 -17.00 0.92
C TYR A 62 -12.38 -17.86 -0.07
N LYS A 63 -11.62 -18.85 0.43
CA LYS A 63 -10.75 -19.71 -0.39
C LYS A 63 -11.52 -20.77 -1.20
N LYS A 64 -12.79 -21.03 -0.89
CA LYS A 64 -13.59 -22.04 -1.59
C LYS A 64 -14.00 -21.52 -2.96
N GLN A 65 -13.61 -22.23 -4.02
CA GLN A 65 -13.95 -21.82 -5.39
C GLN A 65 -15.45 -21.93 -5.66
N ASN A 66 -15.95 -21.05 -6.53
CA ASN A 66 -17.31 -21.06 -7.08
C ASN A 66 -18.46 -21.04 -6.05
N LEU A 67 -18.20 -20.53 -4.85
CA LEU A 67 -19.25 -20.24 -3.87
C LEU A 67 -19.70 -18.78 -4.01
N GLU A 68 -21.00 -18.52 -3.90
CA GLU A 68 -21.58 -17.17 -3.88
C GLU A 68 -20.86 -16.27 -2.87
N GLU A 69 -20.64 -16.76 -1.64
CA GLU A 69 -19.94 -16.00 -0.60
C GLU A 69 -18.46 -15.70 -0.95
N SER A 70 -17.76 -16.61 -1.65
CA SER A 70 -16.38 -16.37 -2.09
C SER A 70 -16.34 -15.27 -3.14
N ASN A 71 -17.25 -15.33 -4.12
CA ASN A 71 -17.35 -14.31 -5.16
C ASN A 71 -17.79 -12.96 -4.58
N PHE A 72 -18.64 -12.97 -3.55
CA PHE A 72 -19.07 -11.77 -2.85
C PHE A 72 -17.88 -10.94 -2.31
N PHE A 73 -16.89 -11.59 -1.68
CA PHE A 73 -15.70 -10.89 -1.20
C PHE A 73 -14.87 -10.26 -2.33
N LYS A 74 -14.88 -10.82 -3.55
CA LYS A 74 -14.07 -10.31 -4.67
C LYS A 74 -14.55 -8.94 -5.15
N PHE A 75 -15.85 -8.63 -5.02
CA PHE A 75 -16.37 -7.30 -5.38
C PHE A 75 -15.69 -6.18 -4.60
N PHE A 76 -15.37 -6.42 -3.33
CA PHE A 76 -14.69 -5.43 -2.49
C PHE A 76 -13.32 -5.05 -3.04
N PHE A 77 -12.51 -6.04 -3.45
CA PHE A 77 -11.20 -5.80 -4.07
C PHE A 77 -11.30 -5.04 -5.40
N GLY A 78 -12.47 -5.07 -6.05
CA GLY A 78 -12.78 -4.26 -7.22
C GLY A 78 -13.04 -2.78 -6.91
N LEU A 79 -13.50 -2.45 -5.70
CA LEU A 79 -13.86 -1.07 -5.31
C LEU A 79 -12.67 -0.10 -5.42
N TYR A 80 -11.44 -0.60 -5.25
CA TYR A 80 -10.23 0.21 -5.40
C TYR A 80 -10.17 0.88 -6.78
N PHE A 81 -10.71 0.24 -7.81
CA PHE A 81 -10.63 0.72 -9.18
C PHE A 81 -11.79 1.64 -9.58
N LEU A 82 -12.65 2.02 -8.65
CA LEU A 82 -13.73 2.96 -8.93
C LEU A 82 -13.26 4.41 -8.80
N ILE A 83 -14.05 5.32 -9.37
CA ILE A 83 -13.96 6.74 -9.05
C ILE A 83 -14.41 6.90 -7.57
N PRO A 84 -13.69 7.65 -6.72
CA PRO A 84 -14.00 7.77 -5.30
C PRO A 84 -15.46 8.07 -4.96
N ASN A 85 -16.09 8.95 -5.74
CA ASN A 85 -17.47 9.37 -5.50
C ASN A 85 -18.48 8.26 -5.81
N ASP A 86 -18.13 7.30 -6.68
CA ASP A 86 -19.02 6.21 -7.10
C ASP A 86 -18.97 5.02 -6.13
N VAL A 87 -17.98 4.98 -5.23
CA VAL A 87 -17.75 3.85 -4.31
C VAL A 87 -18.94 3.61 -3.40
N TYR A 88 -19.54 4.66 -2.84
CA TYR A 88 -20.67 4.52 -1.92
C TYR A 88 -21.90 3.99 -2.66
N ASP A 89 -22.24 4.58 -3.80
CA ASP A 89 -23.41 4.19 -4.58
C ASP A 89 -23.25 2.76 -5.10
N PHE A 90 -22.10 2.39 -5.65
CA PHE A 90 -21.83 1.01 -6.08
C PHE A 90 -21.89 0.02 -4.91
N PHE A 91 -21.42 0.41 -3.73
CA PHE A 91 -21.52 -0.45 -2.55
C PHE A 91 -22.99 -0.72 -2.16
N ILE A 92 -23.84 0.31 -2.15
CA ILE A 92 -25.25 0.19 -1.77
C ILE A 92 -26.08 -0.49 -2.86
N GLU A 93 -25.92 -0.10 -4.13
CA GLU A 93 -26.79 -0.52 -5.22
C GLU A 93 -26.33 -1.85 -5.85
N ASP A 94 -25.03 -2.14 -5.88
CA ASP A 94 -24.51 -3.35 -6.50
C ASP A 94 -24.08 -4.41 -5.50
N ILE A 95 -23.45 -4.05 -4.38
CA ILE A 95 -22.91 -5.04 -3.42
C ILE A 95 -23.99 -5.47 -2.41
N MET A 96 -24.67 -4.54 -1.73
CA MET A 96 -25.63 -4.90 -0.66
C MET A 96 -26.77 -5.84 -1.10
N PRO A 97 -27.35 -5.74 -2.31
CA PRO A 97 -28.41 -6.67 -2.74
C PRO A 97 -27.92 -8.11 -2.90
N LYS A 98 -26.60 -8.32 -3.03
CA LYS A 98 -25.95 -9.63 -3.18
C LYS A 98 -25.46 -10.20 -1.83
N LEU A 99 -25.84 -9.60 -0.71
CA LEU A 99 -25.39 -10.00 0.62
C LEU A 99 -25.86 -11.42 0.98
N PRO A 100 -24.92 -12.37 1.19
CA PRO A 100 -25.28 -13.71 1.62
C PRO A 100 -25.84 -13.72 3.05
N ALA A 101 -26.71 -14.69 3.35
CA ALA A 101 -27.30 -14.89 4.68
C ALA A 101 -26.29 -15.46 5.70
N ASN A 102 -25.25 -14.69 6.02
CA ASN A 102 -24.15 -15.07 6.90
C ASN A 102 -23.80 -13.94 7.86
N LYS A 103 -23.95 -14.20 9.17
CA LYS A 103 -23.69 -13.21 10.22
C LYS A 103 -22.27 -12.66 10.19
N ASN A 104 -21.27 -13.50 9.91
CA ASN A 104 -19.88 -13.06 9.90
C ASN A 104 -19.58 -12.18 8.67
N ILE A 105 -20.24 -12.44 7.53
CA ILE A 105 -20.15 -11.56 6.35
C ILE A 105 -20.79 -10.21 6.66
N LYS A 106 -21.92 -10.17 7.36
CA LYS A 106 -22.52 -8.91 7.82
C LYS A 106 -21.55 -8.10 8.70
N LEU A 107 -20.88 -8.75 9.66
CA LEU A 107 -19.86 -8.09 10.49
C LEU A 107 -18.66 -7.56 9.69
N PHE A 108 -18.31 -8.22 8.58
CA PHE A 108 -17.31 -7.72 7.65
C PHE A 108 -17.78 -6.45 6.95
N ILE A 109 -19.02 -6.46 6.43
CA ILE A 109 -19.63 -5.31 5.74
C ILE A 109 -19.74 -4.10 6.66
N ASP A 110 -20.25 -4.28 7.88
CA ASP A 110 -20.39 -3.20 8.85
C ASP A 110 -19.03 -2.55 9.14
N TYR A 111 -17.98 -3.37 9.24
CA TYR A 111 -16.61 -2.90 9.39
C TYR A 111 -16.12 -2.13 8.15
N ILE A 112 -16.34 -2.65 6.94
CA ILE A 112 -15.91 -2.00 5.70
C ILE A 112 -16.62 -0.65 5.54
N LEU A 113 -17.94 -0.62 5.72
CA LEU A 113 -18.75 0.58 5.61
C LEU A 113 -18.23 1.66 6.56
N LYS A 114 -18.10 1.34 7.85
CA LYS A 114 -17.65 2.27 8.88
C LYS A 114 -16.19 2.72 8.70
N THR A 115 -15.32 1.85 8.20
CA THR A 115 -13.87 2.12 8.19
C THR A 115 -13.39 2.74 6.89
N TYR A 116 -14.02 2.40 5.75
CA TYR A 116 -13.50 2.74 4.42
C TYR A 116 -14.48 3.44 3.46
N ILE A 117 -15.80 3.32 3.66
CA ILE A 117 -16.78 3.73 2.62
C ILE A 117 -17.63 4.92 3.06
N ALA A 118 -18.12 4.94 4.30
CA ALA A 118 -18.97 6.01 4.80
C ALA A 118 -18.26 7.37 4.71
N SER A 119 -19.03 8.45 4.59
CA SER A 119 -18.49 9.81 4.46
C SER A 119 -17.68 10.24 5.69
N ASP A 120 -18.00 9.72 6.87
CA ASP A 120 -17.30 9.92 8.14
C ASP A 120 -16.29 8.80 8.47
N SER A 121 -15.99 7.94 7.49
CA SER A 121 -15.11 6.80 7.71
C SER A 121 -13.68 7.23 8.03
N THR A 122 -12.95 6.34 8.70
CA THR A 122 -11.56 6.60 9.11
C THR A 122 -10.63 6.79 7.90
N PHE A 123 -10.91 6.06 6.82
CA PHE A 123 -10.14 6.05 5.58
C PHE A 123 -11.09 6.17 4.37
N PRO A 124 -11.60 7.38 4.07
CA PRO A 124 -12.64 7.57 3.07
C PRO A 124 -12.17 7.23 1.64
N PRO A 125 -13.10 6.96 0.71
CA PRO A 125 -12.76 6.51 -0.66
C PRO A 125 -11.79 7.43 -1.41
N ASN A 126 -11.82 8.75 -1.19
CA ASN A 126 -10.88 9.70 -1.81
C ASN A 126 -9.40 9.44 -1.46
N LEU A 127 -9.14 8.75 -0.34
CA LEU A 127 -7.81 8.34 0.07
C LEU A 127 -7.31 7.15 -0.76
N TRP A 128 -8.16 6.18 -1.10
CA TRP A 128 -7.70 4.88 -1.58
C TRP A 128 -8.29 4.43 -2.91
N ALA A 129 -9.49 4.85 -3.29
CA ALA A 129 -10.08 4.52 -4.59
C ALA A 129 -9.45 5.39 -5.68
N GLU A 130 -9.10 4.77 -6.80
CA GLU A 130 -8.50 5.49 -7.93
C GLU A 130 -8.73 4.77 -9.26
N PHE A 131 -9.51 5.40 -10.14
CA PHE A 131 -9.61 5.04 -11.54
C PHE A 131 -8.45 5.68 -12.33
N SER A 132 -7.24 5.12 -12.22
CA SER A 132 -6.03 5.64 -12.87
C SER A 132 -5.23 4.53 -13.51
N THR A 133 -4.58 4.78 -14.66
CA THR A 133 -3.71 3.82 -15.36
C THR A 133 -2.27 3.80 -14.81
N ILE A 134 -1.90 4.78 -13.97
CA ILE A 134 -0.52 4.97 -13.50
C ILE A 134 -0.30 4.15 -12.22
N SER A 135 0.33 2.99 -12.37
CA SER A 135 0.43 1.98 -11.32
C SER A 135 1.72 2.10 -10.49
N ASN A 136 1.73 3.01 -9.51
CA ASN A 136 2.46 2.77 -8.26
C ASN A 136 1.45 2.40 -7.15
N ARG A 137 0.59 1.42 -7.43
CA ARG A 137 -0.51 0.98 -6.55
C ARG A 137 -0.04 0.07 -5.40
N THR A 138 1.24 -0.28 -5.39
CA THR A 138 1.85 -1.23 -4.45
C THR A 138 3.11 -0.63 -3.87
N THR A 139 3.36 -0.92 -2.60
CA THR A 139 4.60 -0.62 -1.88
C THR A 139 5.65 -1.72 -2.08
N ASN A 140 5.52 -2.56 -3.11
CA ASN A 140 6.40 -3.70 -3.38
C ASN A 140 7.88 -3.30 -3.37
N SER A 141 8.22 -2.11 -3.85
CA SER A 141 9.59 -1.60 -3.81
C SER A 141 10.07 -1.38 -2.38
N CYS A 142 9.24 -0.80 -1.51
CA CYS A 142 9.54 -0.62 -0.09
C CYS A 142 9.60 -1.98 0.62
N GLU A 143 8.66 -2.88 0.36
CA GLU A 143 8.65 -4.23 0.96
C GLU A 143 9.85 -5.07 0.53
N SER A 144 10.22 -5.01 -0.74
CA SER A 144 11.43 -5.67 -1.28
C SER A 144 12.69 -5.11 -0.63
N PHE A 145 12.76 -3.78 -0.46
CA PHE A 145 13.84 -3.16 0.29
C PHE A 145 13.87 -3.63 1.75
N HIS A 146 12.72 -3.62 2.44
CA HIS A 146 12.62 -4.10 3.82
C HIS A 146 12.99 -5.58 3.96
N ALA A 147 12.57 -6.44 3.04
CA ALA A 147 12.92 -7.85 3.01
C ALA A 147 14.43 -8.04 2.80
N LYS A 148 15.03 -7.30 1.85
CA LYS A 148 16.47 -7.30 1.62
C LYS A 148 17.23 -6.83 2.86
N LEU A 149 16.80 -5.72 3.46
CA LEU A 149 17.40 -5.18 4.68
C LEU A 149 17.32 -6.19 5.83
N ASN A 150 16.16 -6.79 6.06
CA ASN A 150 15.98 -7.82 7.09
C ASN A 150 16.84 -9.06 6.83
N SER A 151 17.05 -9.44 5.57
CA SER A 151 17.90 -10.59 5.22
C SER A 151 19.38 -10.41 5.56
N LEU A 152 19.84 -9.17 5.80
CA LEU A 152 21.21 -8.87 6.22
C LEU A 152 21.42 -9.11 7.73
N PHE A 153 20.35 -9.37 8.49
CA PHE A 153 20.42 -9.56 9.93
C PHE A 153 20.02 -10.97 10.34
N TYR A 154 20.85 -11.60 11.17
CA TYR A 154 20.56 -12.90 11.78
C TYR A 154 19.77 -12.80 13.10
N THR A 155 19.54 -11.57 13.58
CA THR A 155 18.86 -11.28 14.85
C THR A 155 17.81 -10.20 14.65
N LEU A 156 16.69 -10.27 15.39
CA LEU A 156 15.60 -9.29 15.34
C LEU A 156 16.04 -7.86 15.77
N HIS A 157 17.07 -7.77 16.63
CA HIS A 157 17.58 -6.50 17.16
C HIS A 157 19.11 -6.44 17.01
N PRO A 158 19.63 -6.19 15.80
CA PRO A 158 21.07 -6.04 15.60
C PRO A 158 21.58 -4.80 16.37
N ASN A 159 22.81 -4.87 16.89
CA ASN A 159 23.43 -3.67 17.48
C ASN A 159 23.70 -2.61 16.40
N ILE A 160 23.88 -1.36 16.83
CA ILE A 160 23.99 -0.22 15.92
C ILE A 160 25.15 -0.34 14.91
N TYR A 161 26.25 -1.00 15.28
CA TYR A 161 27.40 -1.18 14.38
C TYR A 161 27.07 -2.15 13.25
N ILE A 162 26.46 -3.30 13.58
CA ILE A 162 25.98 -4.27 12.60
C ILE A 162 24.95 -3.63 11.65
N PHE A 163 24.05 -2.81 12.20
CA PHE A 163 23.06 -2.09 11.42
C PHE A 163 23.71 -1.10 10.43
N ILE A 164 24.69 -0.31 10.89
CA ILE A 164 25.42 0.63 10.04
C ILE A 164 26.17 -0.09 8.91
N ASP A 165 26.81 -1.22 9.20
CA ASP A 165 27.56 -1.95 8.18
C ASP A 165 26.63 -2.54 7.10
N ALA A 166 25.46 -3.07 7.48
CA ALA A 166 24.44 -3.48 6.53
C ALA A 166 23.95 -2.32 5.65
N LEU A 167 23.77 -1.12 6.21
CA LEU A 167 23.40 0.06 5.42
C LEU A 167 24.49 0.46 4.42
N LYS A 168 25.77 0.41 4.82
CA LYS A 168 26.90 0.67 3.91
C LYS A 168 26.97 -0.36 2.78
N GLU A 169 26.68 -1.62 3.07
CA GLU A 169 26.63 -2.67 2.06
C GLU A 169 25.51 -2.41 1.03
N ILE A 170 24.30 -2.10 1.50
CA ILE A 170 23.17 -1.71 0.64
C ILE A 170 23.54 -0.51 -0.24
N GLN A 171 24.13 0.53 0.35
CA GLN A 171 24.55 1.73 -0.36
C GLN A 171 25.55 1.38 -1.47
N SER A 172 26.58 0.59 -1.13
CA SER A 172 27.64 0.19 -2.06
C SER A 172 27.07 -0.61 -3.24
N ASN A 173 26.22 -1.60 -2.96
CA ASN A 173 25.54 -2.40 -3.97
C ASN A 173 24.64 -1.54 -4.88
N THR A 174 23.94 -0.56 -4.31
CA THR A 174 23.07 0.35 -5.06
C THR A 174 23.89 1.23 -6.02
N TYR A 175 25.02 1.79 -5.56
CA TYR A 175 25.90 2.58 -6.42
C TYR A 175 26.51 1.76 -7.55
N ILE A 176 26.89 0.50 -7.30
CA ILE A 176 27.37 -0.41 -8.34
C ILE A 176 26.30 -0.61 -9.43
N GLN A 177 25.04 -0.86 -9.03
CA GLN A 177 23.92 -1.05 -9.96
C GLN A 177 23.59 0.22 -10.77
N ILE A 178 23.64 1.40 -10.15
CA ILE A 178 23.41 2.67 -10.84
C ILE A 178 24.49 2.88 -11.91
N ARG A 179 25.77 2.68 -11.53
CA ARG A 179 26.91 2.87 -12.44
C ARG A 179 26.87 1.89 -13.61
N SER A 180 26.55 0.61 -13.37
CA SER A 180 26.48 -0.38 -14.44
C SER A 180 25.39 -0.04 -15.46
N LYS A 181 24.18 0.34 -15.01
CA LYS A 181 23.09 0.75 -15.90
C LYS A 181 23.43 2.03 -16.70
N ALA A 182 24.11 3.00 -16.08
CA ALA A 182 24.54 4.22 -16.76
C ALA A 182 25.59 3.94 -17.85
N SER A 183 26.49 2.98 -17.65
CA SER A 183 27.44 2.55 -18.69
C SER A 183 26.75 1.82 -19.86
N TYR A 184 25.72 1.01 -19.60
CA TYR A 184 24.96 0.34 -20.65
C TYR A 184 24.17 1.32 -21.53
N ALA A 185 23.55 2.36 -20.94
CA ALA A 185 22.80 3.37 -21.69
C ALA A 185 23.69 4.24 -22.60
N LYS A 186 24.94 4.53 -22.19
CA LYS A 186 25.92 5.23 -23.05
C LYS A 186 26.32 4.43 -24.29
N ASN A 187 26.40 3.10 -24.16
CA ASN A 187 26.80 2.21 -25.25
C ASN A 187 25.68 1.92 -26.26
N GLN A 188 24.41 2.23 -25.94
CA GLN A 188 23.28 2.09 -26.87
C GLN A 188 22.99 3.37 -27.66
N ASN A 189 23.45 4.54 -27.19
CA ASN A 189 23.26 5.83 -27.85
C ASN A 189 24.45 6.21 -28.78
N THR A 190 25.35 5.27 -29.06
CA THR A 190 26.56 5.45 -29.89
C THR A 190 26.59 4.57 -31.15
N THR A 191 25.43 4.05 -31.56
CA THR A 191 25.16 3.39 -32.85
C THR A 191 24.02 4.09 -33.55
#